data_AF-A0A966DJ78-F1
#
_entry.id   AF-A0A966DJ78-F1
#
_cell.length_a   1.000
_cell.length_b   1.000
_cell.length_c   1.000
_cell.angle_alpha   90.00
_cell.angle_beta   90.00
_cell.angle_gamma   90.00
#
_symmetry.space_group_name_H-M   'P 1'
#
loop_
_entity.id
_entity.type
_entity.pdbx_description
1 polymer ?
#
loop_
_entity_poly.entity_id
_entity_poly.type
_entity_poly.pdbx_seq_one_letter_code
_entity_poly.pdbx_strand_id
1 'polypeptide(L)' 'MPRSVNHVASRNRRKKVLKLTRGYIGARKNVWTVAKNTWEKGLTYA' A
#
# COMPACT_ATOMS: atom_id res chain seq x y z
N MET A 1 -27.59 -6.39 -13.84
CA MET A 1 -27.35 -5.68 -12.57
C MET A 1 -26.02 -4.93 -12.67
N PRO A 2 -26.00 -3.59 -12.63
CA PRO A 2 -24.74 -2.83 -12.70
C PRO A 2 -23.92 -3.07 -11.42
N ARG A 3 -22.66 -3.49 -11.58
CA ARG A 3 -21.72 -3.64 -10.46
C ARG A 3 -20.87 -2.39 -10.36
N SER A 4 -21.02 -1.62 -9.28
CA SER A 4 -20.13 -0.50 -8.99
C SER A 4 -18.74 -1.02 -8.66
N VAL A 5 -17.74 -0.69 -9.48
CA VAL A 5 -16.34 -1.09 -9.31
C VAL A 5 -15.48 0.13 -9.00
N ASN A 6 -15.13 0.30 -7.72
CA ASN A 6 -14.43 1.48 -7.20
C ASN A 6 -12.92 1.48 -7.50
N HIS A 7 -12.55 1.57 -8.78
CA HIS A 7 -11.15 1.57 -9.23
C HIS A 7 -10.33 2.76 -8.70
N VAL A 8 -10.92 3.96 -8.65
CA VAL A 8 -10.24 5.18 -8.20
C VAL A 8 -9.91 5.11 -6.70
N ALA A 9 -10.89 4.76 -5.88
CA ALA A 9 -10.71 4.65 -4.43
C ALA A 9 -9.68 3.57 -4.05
N SER A 10 -9.62 2.46 -4.80
CA SER A 10 -8.60 1.42 -4.60
C SER A 10 -7.19 1.94 -4.94
N ARG A 11 -7.03 2.63 -6.08
CA ARG A 11 -5.73 3.22 -6.46
C ARG A 11 -5.23 4.25 -5.46
N ASN A 12 -6.10 5.11 -4.94
CA ASN A 12 -5.72 6.14 -3.97
C ASN A 12 -5.24 5.52 -2.65
N ARG A 13 -5.93 4.48 -2.16
CA ARG A 13 -5.49 3.72 -0.97
C ARG A 13 -4.11 3.10 -1.19
N ARG A 14 -3.88 2.50 -2.36
CA ARG A 14 -2.57 1.91 -2.70
C ARG A 14 -1.44 2.93 -2.71
N LYS A 15 -1.68 4.09 -3.34
CA LYS A 15 -0.71 5.18 -3.39
C LYS A 15 -0.39 5.76 -2.01
N LYS A 16 -1.33 5.77 -1.06
CA LYS A 16 -1.10 6.27 0.30
C LYS A 16 -0.04 5.44 1.04
N VAL A 17 -0.15 4.12 1.06
CA VAL A 17 0.87 3.26 1.72
C VAL A 17 2.19 3.31 0.99
N LEU A 18 2.20 3.27 -0.35
CA LEU A 18 3.44 3.41 -1.11
C LEU A 18 4.12 4.76 -0.88
N LYS A 19 3.37 5.82 -0.55
CA LYS A 19 3.92 7.11 -0.13
C LYS A 19 4.60 7.04 1.24
N LEU A 20 4.05 6.27 2.17
CA LEU A 20 4.62 6.05 3.50
C LEU A 20 5.87 5.16 3.45
N THR A 21 5.91 4.17 2.56
CA THR A 21 7.02 3.20 2.49
C THR A 21 8.14 3.57 1.50
N ARG A 22 8.18 4.79 0.95
CA ARG A 22 9.17 5.20 -0.08
C ARG A 22 10.63 5.08 0.36
N GLY A 23 10.90 5.23 1.65
CA GLY A 23 12.23 5.10 2.23
C GLY A 23 12.68 3.65 2.42
N TYR A 24 11.82 2.66 2.19
CA TYR A 24 12.15 1.26 2.42
C TYR A 24 13.02 0.69 1.29
N ILE A 25 13.88 -0.26 1.64
CA ILE A 25 14.83 -0.88 0.70
C ILE A 25 14.11 -1.87 -0.23
N GLY A 26 14.49 -1.86 -1.51
CA GLY A 26 14.08 -2.86 -2.50
C GLY A 26 12.59 -2.84 -2.85
N ALA A 27 11.95 -4.02 -2.90
CA ALA A 27 10.55 -4.17 -3.31
C ALA A 27 9.53 -3.49 -2.37
N ARG A 28 9.93 -3.17 -1.14
CA ARG A 28 9.06 -2.60 -0.09
C ARG A 28 8.58 -1.17 -0.38
N LYS A 29 9.27 -0.44 -1.26
CA LYS A 29 8.86 0.89 -1.74
C LYS A 29 8.05 0.88 -3.04
N ASN A 30 8.10 -0.21 -3.81
CA ASN A 30 7.57 -0.27 -5.18
C ASN A 30 6.35 -1.20 -5.30
N VAL A 31 6.34 -2.32 -4.57
CA VAL A 31 5.32 -3.36 -4.71
C VAL A 31 4.30 -3.21 -3.58
N TRP A 32 3.03 -2.99 -3.94
CA TRP A 32 1.95 -2.75 -2.97
C TRP A 32 1.80 -3.85 -1.91
N THR A 33 1.80 -5.11 -2.30
CA THR A 33 1.60 -6.24 -1.37
C THR A 33 2.73 -6.31 -0.35
N VAL A 34 3.97 -6.15 -0.80
CA VAL A 34 5.17 -6.15 0.05
C VAL A 34 5.21 -4.90 0.95
N ALA A 35 4.88 -3.74 0.38
CA ALA A 35 4.80 -2.47 1.11
C ALA A 35 3.78 -2.54 2.25
N LYS A 36 2.55 -3.02 1.97
CA LYS A 36 1.49 -3.17 2.96
C LYS A 36 1.94 -4.10 4.10
N ASN A 37 2.42 -5.30 3.77
CA ASN A 37 2.83 -6.28 4.79
C ASN A 37 3.97 -5.77 5.67
N THR A 38 4.95 -5.07 5.08
CA THR A 38 6.08 -4.52 5.83
C THR A 38 5.66 -3.35 6.70
N TRP A 39 4.80 -2.47 6.19
CA TRP A 39 4.29 -1.33 6.93
C TRP A 39 3.45 -1.77 8.12
N GLU A 40 2.53 -2.71 7.94
CA GLU A 40 1.70 -3.25 9.03
C GLU A 40 2.54 -3.93 10.13
N LYS A 41 3.60 -4.67 9.75
CA LYS A 41 4.57 -5.21 10.72
C LYS A 41 5.44 -4.12 11.36
N GLY A 42 5.79 -3.07 10.63
CA GLY A 42 6.54 -1.94 11.16
C GLY A 42 5.79 -1.23 12.29
N LEU A 43 4.46 -1.12 12.17
CA LEU A 43 3.61 -0.51 13.19
C LEU A 43 3.54 -1.30 14.50
N THR A 44 3.91 -2.58 14.52
CA THR A 44 3.97 -3.36 15.78
C THR A 44 5.28 -3.19 16.53
N TYR A 45 6.32 -2.69 15.86
CA TYR A 45 7.63 -2.44 16.47
C TYR A 45 7.78 -1.01 16.99
N ALA A 46 6.96 -0.09 16.49
CA ALA A 46 6.81 1.27 17.00
C ALA A 46 5.86 1.29 18.19
#